data_AF-A0A847RTG1-F1
#
_entry.id   AF-A0A847RTG1-F1
#
_cell.length_a   1.000
_cell.length_b   1.000
_cell.length_c   1.000
_cell.angle_alpha   90.00
_cell.angle_beta   90.00
_cell.angle_gamma   90.00
#
_symmetry.space_group_name_H-M   'P 1'
#
loop_
_entity.id
_entity.type
_entity.pdbx_description
1 polymer ?
#
loop_
_entity_poly.entity_id
_entity_poly.type
_entity_poly.pdbx_seq_one_letter_code
_entity_poly.pdbx_strand_id
1 'polypeptide(L)'
;MKRMYWAALCALALGAQAAPALQRHHQKDALVYYSGEVVVSGQYLQDSSDELLGDTLCFTPDKATAGLIPREKGDTRSAWFCFDPQTKARSMLKLPAKPAKGQCGFKGTATLRIGHYVVNTEQSDVYDTAQLLQVVSSGKPQPVACPQ
;
A
#
# COMPACT_ATOMS: atom_id res chain seq x y z
N MET A 1 60.73 -25.33 7.98
CA MET A 1 59.62 -26.22 7.55
C MET A 1 58.41 -25.37 7.21
N LYS A 2 58.06 -25.24 5.92
CA LYS A 2 56.97 -24.40 5.41
C LYS A 2 55.63 -25.09 5.64
N ARG A 3 54.73 -24.48 6.42
CA ARG A 3 53.34 -24.94 6.56
C ARG A 3 52.45 -24.10 5.64
N MET A 4 51.85 -24.80 4.68
CA MET A 4 50.98 -24.29 3.64
C MET A 4 49.56 -24.20 4.22
N TYR A 5 49.02 -23.00 4.37
CA TYR A 5 47.63 -22.82 4.83
C TYR A 5 46.72 -22.70 3.61
N TRP A 6 45.81 -23.65 3.48
CA TRP A 6 44.72 -23.64 2.51
C TRP A 6 43.71 -22.56 2.88
N ALA A 7 43.47 -21.61 1.97
CA ALA A 7 42.36 -20.67 2.07
C ALA A 7 41.08 -21.36 1.57
N ALA A 8 40.19 -21.73 2.50
CA ALA A 8 38.82 -22.11 2.16
C ALA A 8 38.00 -20.82 1.98
N LEU A 9 37.78 -20.42 0.73
CA LEU A 9 36.88 -19.32 0.38
C LEU A 9 35.44 -19.86 0.47
N CYS A 10 34.79 -19.63 1.62
CA CYS A 10 33.37 -19.93 1.78
C CYS A 10 32.58 -18.82 1.06
N ALA A 11 32.09 -19.10 -0.14
CA ALA A 11 31.17 -18.21 -0.84
C ALA A 11 29.83 -18.20 -0.09
N LEU A 12 29.62 -17.19 0.75
CA LEU A 12 28.32 -16.90 1.33
C LEU A 12 27.39 -16.44 0.20
N ALA A 13 26.52 -17.35 -0.25
CA ALA A 13 25.35 -16.97 -1.03
C ALA A 13 24.53 -16.00 -0.17
N LEU A 14 24.54 -14.72 -0.52
CA LEU A 14 23.55 -13.77 -0.02
C LEU A 14 22.19 -14.23 -0.53
N GLY A 15 21.52 -15.07 0.25
CA GLY A 15 20.12 -15.35 0.06
C GLY A 15 19.36 -14.04 0.12
N ALA A 16 18.69 -13.68 -0.97
CA ALA A 16 17.71 -12.60 -0.96
C ALA A 16 16.66 -12.99 0.10
N GLN A 17 16.71 -12.33 1.25
CA GLN A 17 15.65 -12.45 2.25
C GLN A 17 14.39 -11.91 1.57
N ALA A 18 13.44 -12.80 1.30
CA ALA A 18 12.13 -12.39 0.83
C ALA A 18 11.64 -11.31 1.80
N ALA A 19 11.27 -10.14 1.27
CA ALA A 19 10.63 -9.13 2.10
C ALA A 19 9.46 -9.81 2.85
N PRO A 20 9.20 -9.46 4.13
CA PRO A 20 8.04 -10.00 4.82
C PRO A 20 6.83 -9.81 3.90
N ALA A 21 5.98 -10.82 3.80
CA ALA A 21 4.74 -10.77 3.03
C ALA A 21 3.58 -10.64 4.02
N LEU A 22 2.46 -10.08 3.56
CA LEU A 22 1.25 -10.02 4.37
C LEU A 22 0.73 -11.43 4.64
N GLN A 23 0.60 -11.79 5.91
CA GLN A 23 0.12 -13.09 6.37
C GLN A 23 -1.16 -12.93 7.15
N ARG A 24 -2.20 -13.68 6.78
CA ARG A 24 -3.46 -13.71 7.54
C ARG A 24 -3.17 -14.12 8.99
N HIS A 25 -3.70 -13.37 9.95
CA HIS A 25 -3.46 -13.65 11.38
C HIS A 25 -4.73 -13.71 12.22
N HIS A 26 -5.78 -12.98 11.84
CA HIS A 26 -7.04 -12.96 12.58
C HIS A 26 -8.22 -12.71 11.64
N GLN A 27 -9.42 -13.13 12.07
CA GLN A 27 -10.67 -12.78 11.41
C GLN A 27 -11.73 -12.52 12.47
N LYS A 28 -12.49 -11.45 12.27
CA LYS A 28 -13.66 -11.10 13.09
C LYS A 28 -14.76 -10.64 12.14
N ASP A 29 -15.88 -11.35 12.16
CA ASP A 29 -17.00 -11.11 11.24
C ASP A 29 -16.51 -11.12 9.77
N ALA A 30 -16.84 -10.08 9.00
CA ALA A 30 -16.40 -9.88 7.63
C ALA A 30 -14.97 -9.34 7.48
N LEU A 31 -14.27 -9.06 8.58
CA LEU A 31 -12.95 -8.43 8.55
C LEU A 31 -11.85 -9.48 8.72
N VAL A 32 -10.98 -9.58 7.72
CA VAL A 32 -9.80 -10.45 7.73
C VAL A 32 -8.55 -9.59 7.90
N TYR A 33 -7.79 -9.88 8.94
CA TYR A 33 -6.64 -9.08 9.34
C TYR A 33 -5.33 -9.76 8.95
N TYR A 34 -4.42 -8.97 8.38
CA TYR A 34 -3.11 -9.41 7.93
C TYR A 34 -2.02 -8.73 8.74
N SER A 35 -1.02 -9.53 9.08
CA SER A 35 0.21 -9.11 9.76
C SER A 35 1.37 -9.06 8.77
N GLY A 36 2.45 -8.38 9.15
CA GLY A 36 3.57 -8.12 8.26
C GLY A 36 3.42 -6.83 7.47
N GLU A 37 4.32 -6.64 6.53
CA GLU A 37 4.41 -5.45 5.71
C GLU A 37 4.66 -5.86 4.27
N VAL A 38 4.47 -4.97 3.31
CA VAL A 38 4.87 -5.23 1.93
C VAL A 38 5.16 -3.91 1.21
N VAL A 39 6.00 -3.98 0.17
CA VAL A 39 6.29 -2.82 -0.68
C VAL A 39 5.47 -2.95 -1.97
N VAL A 40 4.60 -1.98 -2.23
CA VAL A 40 3.74 -1.91 -3.41
C VAL A 40 3.93 -0.61 -4.17
N SER A 41 3.89 -0.66 -5.48
CA SER A 41 3.85 0.50 -6.37
C SER A 41 2.46 0.67 -6.96
N GLY A 42 2.08 1.91 -7.28
CA GLY A 42 0.72 2.17 -7.74
C GLY A 42 0.34 3.65 -7.70
N GLN A 43 -0.97 3.89 -7.68
CA GLN A 43 -1.55 5.23 -7.70
C GLN A 43 -2.36 5.47 -6.43
N TYR A 44 -2.19 6.65 -5.82
CA TYR A 44 -3.13 7.15 -4.82
C TYR A 44 -4.09 8.15 -5.44
N LEU A 45 -5.32 8.17 -4.90
CA LEU A 45 -6.36 9.13 -5.25
C LEU A 45 -7.12 9.53 -3.99
N GLN A 46 -7.39 10.82 -3.89
CA GLN A 46 -8.36 11.42 -2.99
C GLN A 46 -9.16 12.40 -3.82
N ASP A 47 -10.48 12.28 -3.82
CA ASP A 47 -11.38 13.13 -4.61
C ASP A 47 -12.68 13.36 -3.86
N SER A 48 -12.80 14.53 -3.23
CA SER A 48 -13.97 14.91 -2.45
C SER A 48 -15.26 15.04 -3.25
N SER A 49 -15.20 14.94 -4.59
CA SER A 49 -16.38 14.88 -5.45
C SER A 49 -16.90 13.47 -5.71
N ASP A 50 -16.13 12.45 -5.33
CA ASP A 50 -16.55 11.06 -5.42
C ASP A 50 -17.63 10.77 -4.36
N GLU A 51 -18.81 10.34 -4.80
CA GLU A 51 -19.96 10.10 -3.90
C GLU A 51 -19.74 8.90 -2.96
N LEU A 52 -18.86 7.96 -3.32
CA LEU A 52 -18.59 6.75 -2.54
C LEU A 52 -17.44 6.99 -1.57
N LEU A 53 -16.29 7.45 -2.09
CA LEU A 53 -15.06 7.58 -1.31
C LEU A 53 -14.93 8.94 -0.63
N GLY A 54 -15.57 9.98 -1.17
CA GLY A 54 -15.42 11.35 -0.71
C GLY A 54 -13.95 11.75 -0.53
N ASP A 55 -13.64 12.39 0.60
CA ASP A 55 -12.28 12.87 0.88
C ASP A 55 -11.30 11.78 1.36
N THR A 56 -11.65 10.50 1.18
CA THR A 56 -10.82 9.36 1.59
C THR A 56 -9.67 9.14 0.60
N LEU A 57 -8.44 9.13 1.11
CA LEU A 57 -7.25 8.78 0.34
C LEU A 57 -7.15 7.26 0.23
N CYS A 58 -7.20 6.77 -1.01
CA CYS A 58 -7.09 5.35 -1.33
C CYS A 58 -5.96 5.10 -2.33
N PHE A 59 -5.58 3.82 -2.46
CA PHE A 59 -4.45 3.37 -3.25
C PHE A 59 -4.81 2.13 -4.07
N THR A 60 -4.43 2.17 -5.33
CA THR A 60 -4.56 1.05 -6.27
C THR A 60 -3.17 0.60 -6.69
N PRO A 61 -2.70 -0.56 -6.21
CA PRO A 61 -1.47 -1.17 -6.67
C PRO A 61 -1.47 -1.37 -8.18
N ASP A 62 -0.30 -1.21 -8.80
CA ASP A 62 -0.09 -1.56 -10.19
C ASP A 62 -0.03 -3.09 -10.39
N LYS A 63 -0.10 -3.52 -11.65
CA LYS A 63 -0.07 -4.95 -12.00
C LYS A 63 1.20 -5.67 -11.51
N ALA A 64 2.32 -4.97 -11.39
CA ALA A 64 3.59 -5.57 -10.99
C ALA A 64 3.60 -5.96 -9.51
N THR A 65 2.87 -5.21 -8.67
CA THR A 65 2.85 -5.42 -7.21
C THR A 65 1.49 -5.80 -6.65
N ALA A 66 0.42 -5.77 -7.45
CA ALA A 66 -0.94 -6.14 -7.02
C ALA A 66 -1.03 -7.57 -6.47
N GLY A 67 -0.27 -8.52 -7.02
CA GLY A 67 -0.23 -9.90 -6.52
C GLY A 67 0.38 -10.07 -5.12
N LEU A 68 0.99 -9.01 -4.58
CA LEU A 68 1.51 -8.98 -3.20
C LEU A 68 0.43 -8.62 -2.18
N ILE A 69 -0.71 -8.08 -2.64
CA ILE A 69 -1.87 -7.82 -1.77
C ILE A 69 -2.70 -9.10 -1.69
N PRO A 70 -2.88 -9.69 -0.50
CA PRO A 70 -3.55 -10.96 -0.36
C PRO A 70 -5.05 -10.84 -0.62
N ARG A 71 -5.61 -11.85 -1.31
CA ARG A 71 -7.04 -12.02 -1.55
C ARG A 71 -7.46 -13.42 -1.11
N GLU A 72 -8.64 -13.54 -0.51
CA GLU A 72 -9.20 -14.84 -0.16
C GLU A 72 -9.56 -15.65 -1.42
N LYS A 73 -9.55 -16.98 -1.30
CA LYS A 73 -9.89 -17.86 -2.43
C LYS A 73 -11.31 -17.57 -2.92
N GLY A 74 -11.43 -17.23 -4.20
CA GLY A 74 -12.72 -16.91 -4.83
C GLY A 74 -13.06 -15.42 -4.84
N ASP A 75 -12.26 -14.58 -4.19
CA ASP A 75 -12.38 -13.13 -4.28
C ASP A 75 -11.75 -12.65 -5.60
N THR A 76 -12.60 -12.26 -6.55
CA THR A 76 -12.20 -11.83 -7.90
C THR A 76 -12.03 -10.32 -8.02
N ARG A 77 -12.23 -9.56 -6.93
CA ARG A 77 -12.10 -8.10 -6.94
C ARG A 77 -10.64 -7.72 -7.15
N SER A 78 -10.42 -6.61 -7.86
CA SER A 78 -9.08 -6.01 -7.95
C SER A 78 -8.65 -5.52 -6.56
N ALA A 79 -7.38 -5.70 -6.22
CA ALA A 79 -6.84 -5.19 -4.97
C ALA A 79 -6.77 -3.66 -5.01
N TRP A 80 -7.42 -3.02 -4.05
CA TRP A 80 -7.28 -1.60 -3.71
C TRP A 80 -7.63 -1.43 -2.24
N PHE A 81 -7.16 -0.35 -1.61
CA PHE A 81 -7.41 -0.09 -0.20
C PHE A 81 -7.37 1.38 0.11
N CYS A 82 -8.03 1.79 1.19
CA CYS A 82 -7.95 3.13 1.72
C CYS A 82 -6.97 3.19 2.89
N PHE A 83 -6.28 4.33 3.05
CA PHE A 83 -5.32 4.44 4.14
C PHE A 83 -6.00 4.61 5.49
N ASP A 84 -5.46 3.97 6.51
CA ASP A 84 -5.88 4.17 7.89
C ASP A 84 -4.64 4.22 8.82
N PRO A 85 -4.36 5.34 9.53
CA PRO A 85 -5.11 6.60 9.54
C PRO A 85 -4.80 7.50 8.34
N GLN A 86 -5.84 8.17 7.84
CA GLN A 86 -5.80 9.14 6.73
C GLN A 86 -4.80 10.28 6.95
N THR A 87 -4.75 10.84 8.16
CA THR A 87 -3.87 11.97 8.52
C THR A 87 -2.40 11.65 8.35
N LYS A 88 -1.99 10.45 8.77
CA LYS A 88 -0.61 9.96 8.63
C LYS A 88 -0.25 9.80 7.16
N ALA A 89 -1.13 9.18 6.37
CA ALA A 89 -0.87 8.94 4.96
C ALA A 89 -0.73 10.25 4.16
N ARG A 90 -1.66 11.20 4.37
CA ARG A 90 -1.61 12.54 3.76
C ARG A 90 -0.32 13.28 4.08
N SER A 91 0.11 13.23 5.35
CA SER A 91 1.36 13.85 5.80
C SER A 91 2.59 13.25 5.12
N MET A 92 2.69 11.91 5.07
CA MET A 92 3.83 11.21 4.49
C MET A 92 3.94 11.40 2.98
N LEU A 93 2.81 11.45 2.28
CA LEU A 93 2.72 11.76 0.83
C LEU A 93 2.85 13.26 0.53
N LYS A 94 3.02 14.10 1.56
CA LYS A 94 3.18 15.56 1.44
C LYS A 94 2.02 16.21 0.68
N LEU A 95 0.79 15.72 0.91
CA LEU A 95 -0.39 16.31 0.31
C LEU A 95 -0.68 17.68 0.95
N PRO A 96 -1.04 18.69 0.16
CA PRO A 96 -1.49 19.96 0.72
C PRO A 96 -2.71 19.75 1.62
N ALA A 97 -2.83 20.59 2.66
CA ALA A 97 -3.92 20.49 3.63
C ALA A 97 -5.31 20.62 2.99
N LYS A 98 -5.43 21.42 1.92
CA LYS A 98 -6.65 21.63 1.14
C LYS A 98 -6.34 21.78 -0.36
N PRO A 99 -7.22 21.31 -1.25
CA PRO A 99 -7.16 21.63 -2.68
C PRO A 99 -7.33 23.13 -2.95
N ALA A 100 -6.86 23.60 -4.10
CA ALA A 100 -7.12 24.98 -4.54
C ALA A 100 -8.56 25.13 -5.06
N LYS A 101 -9.01 26.38 -5.29
CA LYS A 101 -10.34 26.63 -5.86
C LYS A 101 -10.51 25.91 -7.20
N GLY A 102 -11.63 25.20 -7.36
CA GLY A 102 -11.93 24.40 -8.57
C GLY A 102 -11.25 23.02 -8.58
N GLN A 103 -10.59 22.63 -7.49
CA GLN A 103 -9.98 21.32 -7.32
C GLN A 103 -10.67 20.58 -6.18
N CYS A 104 -10.88 19.28 -6.36
CA CYS A 104 -11.60 18.42 -5.44
C CYS A 104 -10.68 17.38 -4.76
N GLY A 105 -9.38 17.39 -5.05
CA GLY A 105 -8.47 16.49 -4.35
C GLY A 105 -7.09 16.36 -4.97
N PHE A 106 -6.45 15.24 -4.73
CA PHE A 106 -5.09 14.96 -5.16
C PHE A 106 -4.95 13.52 -5.66
N LYS A 107 -4.12 13.36 -6.68
CA LYS A 107 -3.69 12.06 -7.20
C LYS A 107 -2.19 12.02 -7.41
N GLY A 108 -1.63 10.84 -7.52
CA GLY A 108 -0.23 10.65 -7.86
C GLY A 108 0.20 9.20 -7.85
N THR A 109 1.46 8.97 -8.19
CA THR A 109 2.09 7.65 -8.15
C THR A 109 3.05 7.55 -6.98
N ALA A 110 3.14 6.38 -6.38
CA ALA A 110 4.09 6.12 -5.30
C ALA A 110 4.48 4.64 -5.20
N THR A 111 5.66 4.40 -4.63
CA THR A 111 6.06 3.11 -4.08
C THR A 111 6.05 3.22 -2.56
N LEU A 112 5.26 2.38 -1.91
CA LEU A 112 4.89 2.49 -0.51
C LEU A 112 5.18 1.19 0.21
N ARG A 113 5.70 1.28 1.43
CA ARG A 113 5.65 0.19 2.40
C ARG A 113 4.36 0.33 3.19
N ILE A 114 3.51 -0.69 3.13
CA ILE A 114 2.25 -0.74 3.85
C ILE A 114 2.22 -1.94 4.80
N GLY A 115 1.39 -1.88 5.83
CA GLY A 115 1.15 -2.97 6.77
C GLY A 115 -0.18 -2.77 7.48
N HIS A 116 -0.46 -3.62 8.47
CA HIS A 116 -1.77 -3.63 9.16
C HIS A 116 -2.93 -3.70 8.16
N TYR A 117 -2.80 -4.55 7.14
CA TYR A 117 -3.78 -4.67 6.07
C TYR A 117 -5.03 -5.40 6.58
N VAL A 118 -6.20 -4.87 6.24
CA VAL A 118 -7.50 -5.46 6.59
C VAL A 118 -8.34 -5.56 5.32
N VAL A 119 -8.84 -6.77 5.07
CA VAL A 119 -9.80 -7.04 3.98
C VAL A 119 -11.19 -7.06 4.56
N ASN A 120 -12.12 -6.37 3.90
CA ASN A 120 -13.54 -6.58 4.12
C ASN A 120 -14.09 -7.55 3.07
N THR A 121 -14.58 -8.69 3.52
CA THR A 121 -15.08 -9.77 2.65
C THR A 121 -16.53 -9.58 2.21
N GLU A 122 -17.26 -8.62 2.79
CA GLU A 122 -18.64 -8.33 2.40
C GLU A 122 -18.75 -7.23 1.34
N GLN A 123 -19.82 -7.28 0.55
CA GLN A 123 -20.25 -6.13 -0.23
C GLN A 123 -20.93 -5.13 0.71
N SER A 124 -20.19 -4.09 1.09
CA SER A 124 -20.67 -3.03 1.97
C SER A 124 -19.91 -1.74 1.65
N ASP A 125 -20.29 -0.66 2.32
CA ASP A 125 -19.61 0.63 2.25
C ASP A 125 -18.24 0.64 2.98
N VAL A 126 -17.85 -0.48 3.58
CA VAL A 126 -16.56 -0.65 4.25
C VAL A 126 -15.53 -1.18 3.25
N TYR A 127 -14.46 -0.42 3.06
CA TYR A 127 -13.37 -0.75 2.15
C TYR A 127 -12.24 -1.51 2.84
N ASP A 128 -11.38 -2.16 2.05
CA ASP A 128 -10.12 -2.67 2.56
C ASP A 128 -9.25 -1.50 3.06
N THR A 129 -8.49 -1.72 4.12
CA THR A 129 -7.64 -0.67 4.70
C THR A 129 -6.19 -1.11 4.89
N ALA A 130 -5.27 -0.15 4.84
CA ALA A 130 -3.87 -0.37 5.18
C ALA A 130 -3.24 0.84 5.85
N GLN A 131 -2.29 0.61 6.75
CA GLN A 131 -1.46 1.67 7.30
C GLN A 131 -0.27 1.96 6.39
N LEU A 132 -0.07 3.24 6.05
CA LEU A 132 1.17 3.68 5.41
C LEU A 132 2.32 3.69 6.44
N LEU A 133 3.35 2.89 6.17
CA LEU A 133 4.52 2.73 7.05
C LEU A 133 5.74 3.50 6.54
N GLN A 134 5.94 3.55 5.21
CA GLN A 134 7.03 4.29 4.58
C GLN A 134 6.66 4.70 3.15
N VAL A 135 7.07 5.90 2.73
CA VAL A 135 7.13 6.28 1.31
C VAL A 135 8.52 5.93 0.80
N VAL A 136 8.63 4.92 -0.06
CA VAL A 136 9.89 4.52 -0.69
C VAL A 136 10.25 5.50 -1.80
N SER A 137 9.25 5.84 -2.63
CA SER A 137 9.34 6.90 -3.64
C SER A 137 7.95 7.45 -3.93
N SER A 138 7.86 8.71 -4.33
CA SER A 138 6.60 9.33 -4.73
C SER A 138 6.83 10.40 -5.79
N GLY A 139 5.93 10.45 -6.77
CA GLY A 139 5.82 11.61 -7.66
C GLY A 139 5.33 12.86 -6.92
N LYS A 140 5.35 14.02 -7.60
CA LYS A 140 4.72 15.23 -7.08
C LYS A 140 3.19 15.03 -7.10
N PRO A 141 2.46 15.31 -6.00
CA PRO A 141 1.01 15.28 -6.00
C PRO A 141 0.43 16.20 -7.08
N GLN A 142 -0.53 15.67 -7.83
CA GLN A 142 -1.25 16.39 -8.87
C GLN A 142 -2.66 16.70 -8.37
N PRO A 143 -3.19 17.90 -8.61
CA PRO A 143 -4.56 18.21 -8.25
C PRO A 143 -5.57 17.45 -9.11
N VAL A 144 -6.72 17.17 -8.53
CA VAL A 144 -7.91 16.65 -9.22
C VAL A 144 -8.88 17.80 -9.43
N ALA A 145 -9.34 18.02 -10.66
CA ALA A 145 -10.35 19.04 -10.97
C ALA A 145 -11.72 18.58 -10.48
N CYS A 146 -12.53 19.51 -9.96
CA CYS A 146 -13.91 19.17 -9.64
C CYS A 146 -14.72 18.88 -10.92
N PRO A 147 -15.70 17.97 -10.86
CA PRO A 147 -16.68 17.77 -11.93
C PRO A 147 -17.36 19.09 -12.29
N GLN A 148 -17.74 19.23 -13.57
CA GLN A 148 -18.47 20.40 -14.07
C GLN A 148 -19.97 20.24 -13.87
#